data_AF-T0S9S8-F1
#
_entry.id   AF-T0S9S8-F1
#
_cell.length_a   1.000
_cell.length_b   1.000
_cell.length_c   1.000
_cell.angle_alpha   90.00
_cell.angle_beta   90.00
_cell.angle_gamma   90.00
#
_symmetry.space_group_name_H-M   'P 1'
#
loop_
_entity.id
_entity.type
_entity.pdbx_description
1 polymer ?
#
loop_
_entity_poly.entity_id
_entity_poly.type
_entity_poly.pdbx_seq_one_letter_code
_entity_poly.pdbx_strand_id
1 'polypeptide(L)'
;MSSPFETLFGAEVQTKAGLKPTAEAFAGKTIVGIYFSAHWCPPCRGFTPVLSETYAEILADDHKEFELIFVSSDRDEGGFNEYYGDMPFLALPYANRAQKDVLAKSFDVRGIPTLVFLNAAGDVITKDGRSVVMNAHGDVGAVLAALTK
;
A
#
# COMPACT_ATOMS: atom_id res chain seq x y z
N MET A 1 8.62 21.65 -5.84
CA MET A 1 9.18 20.32 -6.15
C MET A 1 8.04 19.33 -5.93
N SER A 2 7.74 18.48 -6.90
CA SER A 2 6.75 17.41 -6.68
C SER A 2 7.31 16.42 -5.68
N SER A 3 6.46 15.95 -4.77
CA SER A 3 6.82 14.91 -3.81
C SER A 3 7.24 13.61 -4.53
N PRO A 4 8.11 12.79 -3.93
CA PRO A 4 8.44 11.48 -4.49
C PRO A 4 7.18 10.62 -4.72
N PHE A 5 6.18 10.74 -3.85
CA PHE A 5 4.92 10.03 -3.96
C PHE A 5 4.05 10.50 -5.12
N GLU A 6 4.04 11.79 -5.48
CA GLU A 6 3.38 12.25 -6.72
C GLU A 6 4.02 11.66 -7.98
N THR A 7 5.34 11.47 -7.97
CA THR A 7 6.06 10.82 -9.07
C THR A 7 5.68 9.33 -9.17
N LEU A 8 5.46 8.67 -8.03
CA LEU A 8 5.12 7.26 -7.95
C LEU A 8 3.63 6.96 -8.19
N PHE A 9 2.72 7.80 -7.72
CA PHE A 9 1.28 7.49 -7.71
C PHE A 9 0.45 8.40 -8.63
N GLY A 10 1.07 9.45 -9.19
CA GLY A 10 0.40 10.48 -9.97
C GLY A 10 -0.12 11.62 -9.09
N ALA A 11 -0.88 12.53 -9.68
CA ALA A 11 -1.36 13.75 -9.01
C ALA A 11 -2.41 13.48 -7.91
N GLU A 12 -3.20 12.42 -8.06
CA GLU A 12 -4.28 12.08 -7.15
C GLU A 12 -4.31 10.59 -6.83
N VAL A 13 -4.75 10.28 -5.61
CA VAL A 13 -5.01 8.92 -5.13
C VAL A 13 -6.44 8.76 -4.65
N GLN A 14 -6.94 7.52 -4.71
CA GLN A 14 -8.26 7.17 -4.21
C GLN A 14 -8.20 7.00 -2.69
N THR A 15 -9.01 7.77 -1.98
CA THR A 15 -9.27 7.62 -0.55
C THR A 15 -10.67 7.05 -0.32
N LYS A 16 -11.06 6.84 0.94
CA LYS A 16 -12.45 6.50 1.29
C LYS A 16 -13.44 7.65 1.13
N ALA A 17 -12.95 8.89 1.05
CA ALA A 17 -13.75 10.08 0.81
C ALA A 17 -13.76 10.52 -0.67
N GLY A 18 -13.15 9.74 -1.58
CA GLY A 18 -12.97 10.10 -3.00
C GLY A 18 -11.52 10.37 -3.37
N LEU A 19 -11.31 10.94 -4.55
CA LEU A 19 -9.98 11.33 -5.02
C LEU A 19 -9.43 12.49 -4.18
N LYS A 20 -8.13 12.43 -3.90
CA LYS A 20 -7.42 13.45 -3.13
C LYS A 20 -6.04 13.70 -3.74
N PRO A 21 -5.52 14.94 -3.72
CA PRO A 21 -4.16 15.21 -4.15
C PRO A 21 -3.15 14.33 -3.41
N THR A 22 -2.25 13.68 -4.15
CA THR A 22 -1.25 12.76 -3.59
C THR A 22 -0.35 13.46 -2.57
N ALA A 23 0.06 14.70 -2.83
CA ALA A 23 0.86 15.48 -1.87
C ALA A 23 0.15 15.67 -0.52
N GLU A 24 -1.18 15.82 -0.52
CA GLU A 24 -1.97 15.98 0.69
C GLU A 24 -2.22 14.62 1.39
N ALA A 25 -2.47 13.57 0.62
CA ALA A 25 -2.70 12.22 1.16
C ALA A 25 -1.45 11.64 1.83
N PHE A 26 -0.25 11.99 1.34
CA PHE A 26 1.03 11.50 1.87
C PHE A 26 1.81 12.54 2.70
N ALA A 27 1.17 13.66 3.07
CA ALA A 27 1.82 14.66 3.91
C ALA A 27 2.23 14.08 5.27
N GLY A 28 3.51 14.19 5.63
CA GLY A 28 4.04 13.68 6.90
C GLY A 28 4.22 12.16 6.96
N LYS A 29 3.96 11.43 5.87
CA LYS A 29 4.16 9.98 5.80
C LYS A 29 5.65 9.68 5.57
N THR A 30 6.23 8.86 6.43
CA THR A 30 7.65 8.47 6.36
C THR A 30 7.83 6.99 6.10
N ILE A 31 6.79 6.17 6.29
CA ILE A 31 6.77 4.75 5.98
C ILE A 31 5.54 4.47 5.13
N VAL A 32 5.76 4.15 3.84
CA VAL A 32 4.68 3.92 2.88
C VAL A 32 4.76 2.51 2.31
N GLY A 33 3.71 1.71 2.48
CA GLY A 33 3.61 0.38 1.88
C GLY A 33 2.80 0.37 0.59
N ILE A 34 3.41 -0.08 -0.51
CA ILE A 34 2.73 -0.31 -1.78
C ILE A 34 2.29 -1.77 -1.83
N TYR A 35 0.98 -1.99 -1.76
CA TYR A 35 0.38 -3.30 -1.72
C TYR A 35 -0.19 -3.72 -3.08
N PHE A 36 0.51 -4.60 -3.78
CA PHE A 36 0.05 -5.18 -5.04
C PHE A 36 -0.78 -6.42 -4.78
N SER A 37 -2.06 -6.39 -5.15
CA SER A 37 -3.02 -7.45 -4.83
C SER A 37 -4.21 -7.48 -5.79
N ALA A 38 -5.07 -8.48 -5.69
CA ALA A 38 -6.32 -8.57 -6.44
C ALA A 38 -7.36 -9.46 -5.74
N HIS A 39 -8.64 -9.20 -5.97
CA HIS A 39 -9.74 -9.93 -5.35
C HIS A 39 -9.75 -11.41 -5.74
N TRP A 40 -9.51 -11.68 -7.02
CA TRP A 40 -9.55 -13.03 -7.59
C TRP A 40 -8.41 -13.96 -7.09
N CYS A 41 -7.37 -13.40 -6.47
CA CYS A 41 -6.19 -14.11 -5.99
C CYS A 41 -6.42 -14.73 -4.59
N PRO A 42 -6.41 -16.07 -4.44
CA PRO A 42 -6.63 -16.72 -3.15
C PRO A 42 -5.65 -16.34 -2.02
N PRO A 43 -4.31 -16.33 -2.22
CA PRO A 43 -3.39 -15.94 -1.14
C PRO A 43 -3.55 -14.46 -0.76
N CYS A 44 -4.01 -13.63 -1.68
CA CYS A 44 -4.30 -12.22 -1.44
C CYS A 44 -5.46 -12.03 -0.46
N ARG A 45 -6.55 -12.80 -0.62
CA ARG A 45 -7.70 -12.78 0.30
C ARG A 45 -7.35 -13.24 1.72
N GLY A 46 -6.33 -14.09 1.87
CA GLY A 46 -5.82 -14.48 3.18
C GLY A 46 -4.92 -13.41 3.82
N PHE A 47 -4.15 -12.67 3.02
CA PHE A 47 -3.21 -11.66 3.53
C PHE A 47 -3.84 -10.30 3.82
N THR A 48 -4.82 -9.86 3.00
CA THR A 48 -5.45 -8.55 3.18
C THR A 48 -6.03 -8.31 4.56
N PRO A 49 -6.78 -9.24 5.19
CA PRO A 49 -7.31 -9.02 6.54
C PRO A 49 -6.21 -8.77 7.56
N VAL A 50 -5.11 -9.55 7.49
CA VAL A 50 -3.94 -9.39 8.38
C VAL A 50 -3.31 -8.03 8.18
N LEU A 51 -3.11 -7.60 6.92
CA LEU A 51 -2.53 -6.29 6.62
C LEU A 51 -3.44 -5.14 7.07
N SER A 52 -4.76 -5.26 6.90
CA SER A 52 -5.74 -4.27 7.34
C SER A 52 -5.76 -4.13 8.86
N GLU A 53 -5.69 -5.24 9.60
CA GLU A 53 -5.60 -5.25 11.07
C GLU A 53 -4.29 -4.62 11.55
N THR A 54 -3.15 -5.05 11.00
CA THR A 54 -1.84 -4.45 11.30
C THR A 54 -1.82 -2.94 11.04
N TYR A 55 -2.39 -2.48 9.93
CA TYR A 55 -2.50 -1.06 9.62
C TYR A 55 -3.35 -0.32 10.66
N ALA A 56 -4.50 -0.87 11.05
CA ALA A 56 -5.38 -0.26 12.03
C ALA A 56 -4.72 -0.15 13.41
N GLU A 57 -4.00 -1.20 13.83
CA GLU A 57 -3.25 -1.23 15.09
C GLU A 57 -2.08 -0.23 15.10
N ILE A 58 -1.29 -0.16 14.03
CA ILE A 58 -0.21 0.83 13.90
C ILE A 58 -0.76 2.26 14.07
N LEU A 59 -1.89 2.57 13.43
CA LEU A 59 -2.50 3.90 13.56
C LEU A 59 -3.13 4.14 14.94
N ALA A 60 -3.64 3.10 15.61
CA ALA A 60 -4.16 3.19 16.97
C ALA A 60 -3.06 3.51 17.98
N ASP A 61 -1.83 3.04 17.72
CA ASP A 61 -0.62 3.34 18.48
C ASP A 61 0.03 4.70 18.11
N ASP A 62 -0.73 5.60 17.46
CA ASP A 62 -0.35 6.97 17.09
C ASP A 62 0.78 7.09 16.04
N HIS A 63 1.10 6.00 15.31
CA HIS A 63 2.07 6.02 14.20
C HIS A 63 1.47 6.56 12.90
N LYS A 64 1.04 7.83 12.93
CA LYS A 64 0.40 8.52 11.80
C LYS A 64 1.31 8.71 10.59
N GLU A 65 2.62 8.54 10.75
CA GLU A 65 3.61 8.55 9.69
C GLU A 65 3.56 7.30 8.78
N PHE A 66 2.82 6.27 9.18
CA PHE A 66 2.57 5.07 8.38
C PHE A 66 1.40 5.27 7.41
N GLU A 67 1.53 4.74 6.20
CA GLU A 67 0.43 4.71 5.22
C GLU A 67 0.55 3.51 4.28
N LEU A 68 -0.58 3.02 3.78
CA LEU A 68 -0.62 1.99 2.75
C LEU A 68 -1.36 2.48 1.51
N ILE A 69 -0.91 2.02 0.35
CA ILE A 69 -1.60 2.23 -0.92
C ILE A 69 -1.79 0.91 -1.66
N PHE A 70 -3.04 0.58 -1.93
CA PHE A 70 -3.44 -0.55 -2.74
C PHE A 70 -3.19 -0.28 -4.22
N VAL A 71 -2.49 -1.20 -4.89
CA VAL A 71 -2.30 -1.21 -6.33
C VAL A 71 -2.96 -2.47 -6.89
N SER A 72 -4.18 -2.29 -7.40
CA SER A 72 -5.01 -3.40 -7.86
C SER A 72 -4.51 -4.05 -9.14
N SER A 73 -4.50 -5.38 -9.13
CA SER A 73 -4.37 -6.24 -10.31
C SER A 73 -5.70 -6.88 -10.71
N ASP A 74 -6.82 -6.34 -10.22
CA ASP A 74 -8.16 -6.74 -10.66
C ASP A 74 -8.38 -6.44 -12.14
N ARG A 75 -9.18 -7.29 -12.77
CA ARG A 75 -9.41 -7.31 -14.22
C ARG A 75 -10.42 -6.27 -14.68
N ASP A 76 -11.29 -5.83 -13.77
CA ASP A 76 -12.32 -4.82 -13.99
C ASP A 76 -12.49 -3.95 -12.73
N GLU A 77 -13.16 -2.82 -12.91
CA GLU A 77 -13.39 -1.83 -11.85
C GLU A 77 -14.35 -2.33 -10.77
N GLY A 78 -15.25 -3.25 -11.12
CA GLY A 78 -16.18 -3.86 -10.17
C GLY A 78 -15.45 -4.69 -9.11
N GLY A 79 -14.57 -5.59 -9.54
CA GLY A 79 -13.74 -6.39 -8.64
C GLY A 79 -12.77 -5.54 -7.81
N PHE A 80 -12.26 -4.45 -8.39
CA PHE A 80 -11.49 -3.45 -7.63
C PHE A 80 -12.33 -2.82 -6.52
N ASN A 81 -13.52 -2.32 -6.85
CA ASN A 81 -14.37 -1.61 -5.91
C ASN A 81 -14.84 -2.51 -4.75
N GLU A 82 -15.22 -3.75 -5.06
CA GLU A 82 -15.59 -4.76 -4.07
C GLU A 82 -14.44 -4.99 -3.08
N TYR A 83 -13.24 -5.30 -3.59
CA TYR A 83 -12.13 -5.68 -2.74
C TYR A 83 -11.47 -4.49 -2.02
N TYR A 84 -11.37 -3.34 -2.68
CA TYR A 84 -10.93 -2.12 -2.03
C TYR A 84 -11.91 -1.70 -0.92
N GLY A 85 -13.21 -1.99 -1.07
CA GLY A 85 -14.24 -1.73 -0.06
C GLY A 85 -13.87 -2.23 1.33
N ASP A 86 -13.21 -3.38 1.41
CA ASP A 86 -12.82 -4.05 2.66
C ASP A 86 -11.47 -3.56 3.25
N MET A 87 -10.75 -2.68 2.56
CA MET A 87 -9.44 -2.19 3.00
C MET A 87 -9.58 -0.82 3.69
N PRO A 88 -8.88 -0.51 4.80
CA PRO A 88 -8.99 0.79 5.48
C PRO A 88 -8.07 1.90 4.95
N PHE A 89 -7.19 1.58 3.99
CA PHE A 89 -6.13 2.47 3.49
C PHE A 89 -6.40 3.01 2.08
N LEU A 90 -5.42 3.67 1.46
CA LEU A 90 -5.54 4.34 0.15
C LEU A 90 -5.48 3.35 -1.02
N ALA A 91 -5.84 3.81 -2.22
CA ALA A 91 -5.63 3.06 -3.45
C ALA A 91 -5.12 3.95 -4.60
N LEU A 92 -4.37 3.36 -5.51
CA LEU A 92 -4.17 3.93 -6.83
C LEU A 92 -5.52 3.91 -7.58
N PRO A 93 -5.98 5.02 -8.18
CA PRO A 93 -7.23 5.04 -8.92
C PRO A 93 -7.24 3.95 -9.99
N TYR A 94 -8.33 3.19 -10.08
CA TYR A 94 -8.40 2.03 -10.98
C TYR A 94 -8.13 2.41 -12.45
N ALA A 95 -8.57 3.60 -12.86
CA ALA A 95 -8.32 4.15 -14.20
C ALA A 95 -6.82 4.32 -14.52
N ASN A 96 -5.93 4.45 -13.53
CA ASN A 96 -4.50 4.67 -13.71
C ASN A 96 -3.73 3.36 -14.00
N ARG A 97 -4.21 2.58 -14.96
CA ARG A 97 -3.63 1.27 -15.33
C ARG A 97 -2.18 1.36 -15.78
N ALA A 98 -1.83 2.39 -16.56
CA ALA A 98 -0.46 2.62 -17.00
C ALA A 98 0.49 2.84 -15.81
N GLN A 99 0.07 3.61 -14.81
CA GLN A 99 0.88 3.86 -13.62
C GLN A 99 1.06 2.58 -12.78
N LYS A 100 0.01 1.77 -12.67
CA LYS A 100 0.09 0.45 -12.03
C LYS A 100 1.16 -0.43 -12.70
N ASP A 101 1.25 -0.42 -14.03
CA ASP A 101 2.25 -1.22 -14.75
C ASP A 101 3.67 -0.66 -14.60
N VAL A 102 3.83 0.67 -14.58
CA VAL A 102 5.10 1.33 -14.24
C VAL A 102 5.56 0.92 -12.85
N LEU A 103 4.69 1.01 -11.84
CA LEU A 103 4.99 0.62 -10.46
C LEU A 103 5.40 -0.85 -10.36
N ALA A 104 4.62 -1.76 -10.94
CA ALA A 104 4.92 -3.19 -10.92
C ALA A 104 6.30 -3.48 -11.54
N LYS A 105 6.65 -2.80 -12.64
CA LYS A 105 7.97 -2.93 -13.27
C LYS A 105 9.09 -2.34 -12.42
N SER A 106 8.92 -1.12 -11.91
CA SER A 106 9.93 -0.42 -11.10
C SER A 106 10.31 -1.18 -9.83
N PHE A 107 9.35 -1.89 -9.24
CA PHE A 107 9.58 -2.68 -8.04
C PHE A 107 9.89 -4.17 -8.32
N ASP A 108 9.92 -4.60 -9.59
CA ASP A 108 10.12 -6.00 -10.01
C ASP A 108 9.07 -6.95 -9.40
N VAL A 109 7.80 -6.53 -9.43
CA VAL A 109 6.66 -7.32 -8.94
C VAL A 109 6.33 -8.41 -9.94
N ARG A 110 6.63 -9.66 -9.56
CA ARG A 110 6.41 -10.85 -10.41
C ARG A 110 5.18 -11.68 -10.00
N GLY A 111 4.55 -11.34 -8.88
CA GLY A 111 3.39 -12.05 -8.35
C GLY A 111 2.67 -11.25 -7.27
N ILE A 112 1.50 -11.73 -6.87
CA ILE A 112 0.68 -11.14 -5.81
C ILE A 112 0.31 -12.23 -4.78
N PRO A 113 0.15 -11.87 -3.49
CA PRO A 113 0.35 -10.54 -2.92
C PRO A 113 1.84 -10.15 -2.81
N THR A 114 2.16 -8.90 -3.16
CA THR A 114 3.48 -8.29 -2.94
C THR A 114 3.31 -7.00 -2.17
N LEU A 115 4.12 -6.77 -1.14
CA LEU A 115 4.11 -5.54 -0.34
C LEU A 115 5.53 -4.97 -0.28
N VAL A 116 5.70 -3.75 -0.78
CA VAL A 116 6.97 -3.04 -0.81
C VAL A 116 6.86 -1.84 0.11
N PHE A 117 7.79 -1.70 1.05
CA PHE A 117 7.86 -0.53 1.93
C PHE A 117 8.89 0.47 1.44
N LEU A 118 8.50 1.75 1.46
CA LEU A 118 9.31 2.90 1.08
C LEU A 118 9.47 3.86 2.26
N ASN A 119 10.58 4.60 2.26
CA ASN A 119 10.79 5.69 3.20
C ASN A 119 10.18 7.02 2.67
N ALA A 120 10.34 8.10 3.43
CA ALA A 120 9.86 9.45 3.06
C ALA A 120 10.41 9.99 1.73
N ALA A 121 11.58 9.50 1.29
CA ALA A 121 12.20 9.89 0.02
C ALA A 121 11.68 9.06 -1.17
N GLY A 122 10.85 8.03 -0.92
CA GLY A 122 10.40 7.08 -1.93
C GLY A 122 11.41 5.96 -2.22
N ASP A 123 12.48 5.85 -1.44
CA ASP A 123 13.46 4.78 -1.56
C ASP A 123 12.94 3.50 -0.89
N VAL A 124 13.32 2.35 -1.44
CA VAL A 124 12.90 1.04 -0.93
C VAL A 124 13.57 0.74 0.41
N ILE A 125 12.76 0.54 1.45
CA ILE A 125 13.17 -0.06 2.73
C ILE A 125 13.26 -1.58 2.56
N THR A 126 12.19 -2.20 2.05
CA THR A 126 12.15 -3.64 1.77
C THR A 126 11.14 -3.97 0.68
N LYS A 127 11.45 -4.98 -0.14
CA LYS A 127 10.50 -5.59 -1.10
C LYS A 127 9.78 -6.82 -0.53
N ASP A 128 10.17 -7.27 0.65
CA ASP A 128 9.63 -8.46 1.32
C ASP A 128 8.68 -8.08 2.47
N GLY A 129 7.92 -6.99 2.30
CA GLY A 129 7.03 -6.47 3.32
C GLY A 129 5.93 -7.45 3.74
N ARG A 130 5.51 -8.35 2.82
CA ARG A 130 4.54 -9.40 3.14
C ARG A 130 5.09 -10.35 4.19
N SER A 131 6.36 -10.75 4.10
CA SER A 131 6.98 -11.60 5.12
C SER A 131 7.22 -10.85 6.42
N VAL A 132 7.57 -9.56 6.36
CA VAL A 132 7.69 -8.72 7.57
C VAL A 132 6.39 -8.73 8.38
N VAL A 133 5.25 -8.46 7.74
CA VAL A 133 3.94 -8.45 8.42
C VAL A 133 3.55 -9.84 8.90
N MET A 134 3.70 -10.88 8.07
CA MET A 134 3.29 -12.24 8.43
C MET A 134 4.11 -12.84 9.57
N ASN A 135 5.41 -12.54 9.64
CA ASN A 135 6.31 -13.06 10.67
C ASN A 135 6.21 -12.29 12.00
N ALA A 136 5.59 -11.10 11.99
CA ALA A 136 5.36 -10.34 13.21
C ALA A 136 4.25 -10.93 14.08
N HIS A 137 3.38 -11.80 13.52
CA HIS A 137 2.30 -12.47 14.26
C HIS A 137 1.41 -11.51 15.08
N GLY A 138 1.13 -10.31 14.55
CA GLY A 138 0.33 -9.27 15.21
C GLY A 138 1.14 -8.30 16.09
N ASP A 139 2.46 -8.48 16.20
CA ASP A 139 3.32 -7.52 16.89
C ASP A 139 3.65 -6.32 15.98
N VAL A 140 2.86 -5.25 16.07
CA VAL A 140 3.09 -4.02 15.30
C VAL A 140 4.44 -3.35 15.61
N GLY A 141 4.96 -3.51 16.83
CA GLY A 141 6.28 -3.02 17.21
C GLY A 141 7.39 -3.73 16.43
N ALA A 142 7.28 -5.04 16.24
CA ALA A 142 8.18 -5.82 15.40
C ALA A 142 8.12 -5.41 13.92
N VAL A 143 6.93 -5.10 13.40
CA VAL A 143 6.77 -4.55 12.04
C VAL A 143 7.52 -3.23 11.92
N LEU A 144 7.26 -2.27 12.81
CA LEU A 144 7.88 -0.93 12.76
C LEU A 144 9.40 -0.98 12.95
N ALA A 145 9.90 -1.84 13.85
CA ALA A 145 11.33 -2.06 14.04
C ALA A 145 12.02 -2.63 12.78
N ALA A 146 11.31 -3.44 11.99
CA ALA A 146 11.84 -3.94 10.72
C ALA A 146 11.93 -2.86 9.64
N LEU A 147 11.14 -1.79 9.75
CA LEU A 147 11.01 -0.72 8.76
C LEU A 147 11.83 0.54 9.09
N THR A 148 12.42 0.64 10.28
CA THR A 148 13.14 1.83 10.77
C THR A 148 14.66 1.67 10.79
N LYS A 149 15.20 0.75 9.98
CA LYS A 149 16.64 0.45 9.90
C LYS A 149 17.44 1.46 9.10
#